data_AF-A0A963BXJ1-F1
#
_entry.id   AF-A0A963BXJ1-F1
#
_cell.length_a   1.000
_cell.length_b   1.000
_cell.length_c   1.000
_cell.angle_alpha   90.00
_cell.angle_beta   90.00
_cell.angle_gamma   90.00
#
_symmetry.space_group_name_H-M   'P 1'
#
loop_
_entity.id
_entity.type
_entity.pdbx_description
1 polymer ?
#
loop_
_entity_poly.entity_id
_entity_poly.type
_entity_poly.pdbx_seq_one_letter_code
_entity_poly.pdbx_strand_id
1 'polypeptide(L)'
;MNAPLPERPDLDQLAPEWERLQLLAFFAGQGRAGQAVADDDLTRLRALQQQVETLRGPEGPWQRWLGLALEPVEWDALVAVLAPEFEPRIGWAYQQLQGGGREPWPSRALIHELLALEPSQGEALRHALAPGATLARRRLLQPADDGWQPLQPDAALLARLGGHHRPLPPP
;
A
#
# COMPACT_ATOMS: atom_id res chain seq x y z
N MET A 1 -13.88 -26.41 14.19
CA MET A 1 -12.58 -26.78 13.61
C MET A 1 -11.87 -25.48 13.25
N ASN A 2 -10.77 -25.16 13.94
CA ASN A 2 -9.95 -24.01 13.55
C ASN A 2 -9.20 -24.41 12.28
N ALA A 3 -9.47 -23.75 11.17
CA ALA A 3 -8.65 -23.91 9.97
C ALA A 3 -7.19 -23.54 10.32
N PRO A 4 -6.19 -24.26 9.77
CA PRO A 4 -4.80 -23.86 9.93
C PRO A 4 -4.63 -22.42 9.44
N LEU A 5 -3.86 -21.64 10.21
CA LEU A 5 -3.58 -20.25 9.87
C LEU A 5 -2.83 -20.19 8.54
N PRO A 6 -3.15 -19.23 7.64
CA PRO A 6 -2.31 -18.99 6.49
C PRO A 6 -0.90 -18.64 6.97
N GLU A 7 0.12 -19.30 6.41
CA GLU A 7 1.50 -18.99 6.70
C GLU A 7 1.80 -17.54 6.32
N ARG A 8 2.41 -16.79 7.25
CA ARG A 8 2.90 -15.44 6.96
C ARG A 8 3.97 -15.55 5.86
N PRO A 9 3.90 -14.75 4.79
CA PRO A 9 4.94 -14.71 3.78
C PRO A 9 6.22 -14.22 4.44
N ASP A 10 7.34 -14.78 3.99
CA ASP A 10 8.64 -14.21 4.33
C ASP A 10 8.64 -12.74 3.88
N LEU A 11 8.96 -11.83 4.79
CA LEU A 11 8.93 -10.40 4.48
C LEU A 11 9.95 -10.07 3.39
N ASP A 12 11.03 -10.83 3.30
CA ASP A 12 12.05 -10.70 2.27
C ASP A 12 11.46 -11.01 0.88
N GLN A 13 10.44 -11.87 0.80
CA GLN A 13 9.73 -12.15 -0.45
C GLN A 13 8.96 -10.93 -0.97
N LEU A 14 8.57 -10.02 -0.08
CA LEU A 14 7.83 -8.80 -0.42
C LEU A 14 8.76 -7.61 -0.71
N ALA A 15 10.08 -7.78 -0.66
CA ALA A 15 11.05 -6.72 -0.93
C ALA A 15 10.77 -5.91 -2.22
N PRO A 16 10.35 -6.53 -3.36
CA PRO A 16 10.02 -5.77 -4.57
C PRO A 16 8.91 -4.72 -4.38
N GLU A 17 7.93 -4.95 -3.51
CA GLU A 17 6.87 -3.98 -3.20
C GLU A 17 7.45 -2.72 -2.55
N TRP A 18 8.33 -2.93 -1.58
CA TRP A 18 8.95 -1.86 -0.80
C TRP A 18 9.94 -1.07 -1.65
N GLU A 19 10.75 -1.76 -2.46
CA GLU A 19 11.65 -1.10 -3.39
C GLU A 19 10.90 -0.28 -4.44
N ARG A 20 9.78 -0.79 -4.96
CA ARG A 20 8.94 -0.06 -5.91
C ARG A 20 8.41 1.23 -5.29
N LEU A 21 7.86 1.17 -4.08
CA LEU A 21 7.32 2.34 -3.39
C LEU A 21 8.40 3.36 -3.02
N GLN A 22 9.58 2.92 -2.60
CA GLN A 22 10.72 3.82 -2.37
C GLN A 22 11.10 4.57 -3.65
N LEU A 23 11.16 3.87 -4.78
CA LEU A 23 11.50 4.47 -6.06
C LEU A 23 10.42 5.46 -6.54
N LEU A 24 9.15 5.13 -6.37
CA LEU A 24 8.04 6.04 -6.67
C LEU A 24 8.06 7.29 -5.78
N ALA A 25 8.33 7.14 -4.48
CA ALA A 25 8.46 8.28 -3.57
C ALA A 25 9.65 9.18 -3.95
N PHE A 26 10.76 8.58 -4.35
CA PHE A 26 11.91 9.31 -4.89
C PHE A 26 11.54 10.09 -6.16
N PHE A 27 10.81 9.48 -7.10
CA PHE A 27 10.36 10.17 -8.32
C PHE A 27 9.39 11.30 -8.04
N ALA A 28 8.44 11.13 -7.11
CA ALA A 28 7.55 12.21 -6.69
C ALA A 28 8.35 13.39 -6.12
N GLY A 29 9.37 13.13 -5.31
CA GLY A 29 10.29 14.14 -4.79
C GLY A 29 11.04 14.89 -5.89
N GLN A 30 11.61 14.17 -6.87
CA GLN A 30 12.27 14.77 -8.03
C GLN A 30 11.32 15.61 -8.88
N GLY A 31 10.11 15.11 -9.14
CA GLY A 31 9.08 15.81 -9.91
C GLY A 31 8.72 17.16 -9.28
N ARG A 32 8.57 17.22 -7.95
CA ARG A 32 8.34 18.47 -7.21
C ARG A 32 9.52 19.44 -7.27
N ALA A 33 10.74 18.93 -7.38
CA ALA A 33 11.95 19.72 -7.57
C ALA A 33 12.19 20.13 -9.05
N GLY A 34 11.31 19.73 -9.98
CA GLY A 34 11.48 19.98 -11.41
C GLY A 34 12.63 19.20 -12.04
N GLN A 35 13.06 18.09 -11.41
CA GLN A 35 14.16 17.25 -11.89
C GLN A 35 13.64 16.13 -12.80
N ALA A 36 14.44 15.78 -13.80
CA ALA A 36 14.16 14.67 -14.69
C ALA A 36 14.56 13.34 -14.03
N VAL A 37 13.75 12.30 -14.23
CA VAL A 37 14.07 10.94 -13.80
C VAL A 37 14.99 10.28 -14.82
N ALA A 38 16.04 9.60 -14.35
CA ALA A 38 16.98 8.90 -15.23
C ALA A 38 16.35 7.66 -15.90
N ASP A 39 16.77 7.35 -17.13
CA ASP A 39 16.27 6.18 -17.88
C ASP A 39 16.57 4.84 -17.18
N ASP A 40 17.70 4.75 -16.49
CA ASP A 40 18.07 3.57 -15.70
C ASP A 40 17.08 3.34 -14.55
N ASP A 41 16.66 4.42 -13.89
CA ASP A 41 15.68 4.36 -12.80
C ASP A 41 14.29 3.98 -13.33
N LEU A 42 13.89 4.50 -14.50
CA LEU A 42 12.65 4.08 -15.18
C LEU A 42 12.68 2.60 -15.58
N THR A 43 13.83 2.11 -16.04
CA THR A 43 14.03 0.70 -16.38
C THR A 43 13.92 -0.17 -15.14
N ARG A 44 14.53 0.25 -14.03
CA ARG A 44 14.39 -0.41 -12.73
C ARG A 44 12.95 -0.46 -12.26
N LEU A 45 12.20 0.65 -12.38
CA LEU A 45 10.80 0.69 -11.98
C LEU A 45 9.95 -0.34 -12.76
N ARG A 46 10.17 -0.46 -14.08
CA ARG A 46 9.46 -1.46 -14.90
C ARG A 46 9.76 -2.90 -14.47
N ALA A 47 11.02 -3.20 -14.15
CA ALA A 47 11.41 -4.52 -13.65
C ALA A 47 10.75 -4.83 -12.30
N LEU A 48 10.74 -3.86 -11.37
CA LEU A 48 10.05 -3.98 -10.09
C LEU A 48 8.54 -4.17 -10.26
N GLN A 49 7.92 -3.44 -11.18
CA GLN A 49 6.49 -3.56 -11.49
C GLN A 49 6.11 -4.99 -11.91
N GLN A 50 6.90 -5.62 -12.79
CA GLN A 50 6.66 -7.02 -13.22
C GLN A 50 6.79 -8.02 -12.07
N GLN A 51 7.75 -7.79 -11.16
CA GLN A 51 7.92 -8.63 -9.97
C GLN A 51 6.72 -8.47 -9.02
N VAL A 52 6.27 -7.23 -8.79
CA VAL A 52 5.09 -6.92 -7.96
C VAL A 52 3.83 -7.55 -8.53
N GLU A 53 3.62 -7.50 -9.85
CA GLU A 53 2.49 -8.18 -10.50
C GLU A 53 2.51 -9.69 -10.27
N THR A 54 3.69 -10.31 -10.27
CA THR A 54 3.85 -11.73 -9.93
C THR A 54 3.50 -12.01 -8.46
N LEU A 55 3.92 -11.13 -7.54
CA LEU A 55 3.60 -11.26 -6.11
C LEU A 55 2.09 -11.11 -5.80
N ARG A 56 1.40 -10.26 -6.57
CA ARG A 56 -0.04 -10.00 -6.43
C ARG A 56 -0.91 -10.94 -7.27
N GLY A 57 -0.31 -11.79 -8.09
CA GLY A 57 -1.02 -12.76 -8.92
C GLY A 57 -1.76 -13.84 -8.11
N PRO A 58 -2.59 -14.65 -8.77
CA PRO A 58 -3.30 -15.76 -8.12
C PRO A 58 -2.34 -16.69 -7.38
N GLU A 59 -2.70 -17.08 -6.15
CA GLU A 59 -1.86 -17.89 -5.25
C GLU A 59 -0.52 -17.22 -4.86
N GLY A 60 -0.36 -15.93 -5.17
CA GLY A 60 0.79 -15.12 -4.77
C GLY A 60 0.88 -14.96 -3.25
N PRO A 61 2.03 -14.52 -2.73
CA PRO A 61 2.26 -14.35 -1.29
C PRO A 61 1.18 -13.50 -0.60
N TRP A 62 0.72 -12.43 -1.25
CA TRP A 62 -0.34 -11.57 -0.72
C TRP A 62 -1.69 -12.27 -0.57
N GLN A 63 -2.13 -12.99 -1.61
CA GLN A 63 -3.39 -13.73 -1.56
C GLN A 63 -3.32 -14.86 -0.54
N ARG A 64 -2.21 -15.62 -0.50
CA ARG A 64 -2.01 -16.68 0.50
C ARG A 64 -2.04 -16.12 1.92
N TRP A 65 -1.45 -14.96 2.14
CA TRP A 65 -1.42 -14.33 3.45
C TRP A 65 -2.78 -13.79 3.89
N LEU A 66 -3.46 -13.05 3.00
CA LEU A 66 -4.68 -12.33 3.36
C LEU A 66 -5.94 -13.17 3.16
N GLY A 67 -5.87 -14.22 2.34
CA GLY A 67 -7.00 -15.07 1.94
C GLY A 67 -8.01 -14.35 1.05
N LEU A 68 -7.56 -13.33 0.30
CA LEU A 68 -8.40 -12.41 -0.46
C LEU A 68 -7.74 -12.11 -1.81
N ALA A 69 -8.58 -11.99 -2.85
CA ALA A 69 -8.20 -11.36 -4.10
C ALA A 69 -8.67 -9.91 -4.07
N LEU A 70 -7.80 -8.99 -4.47
CA LEU A 70 -8.08 -7.56 -4.58
C LEU A 70 -7.80 -7.10 -6.02
N GLU A 71 -8.49 -6.06 -6.45
CA GLU A 71 -8.24 -5.38 -7.72
C GLU A 71 -6.88 -4.65 -7.68
N PRO A 72 -6.24 -4.36 -8.84
CA PRO A 72 -4.92 -3.73 -8.88
C PRO A 72 -4.82 -2.43 -8.06
N VAL A 73 -5.83 -1.56 -8.15
CA VAL A 73 -5.88 -0.29 -7.40
C VAL A 73 -6.08 -0.50 -5.90
N GLU A 74 -6.80 -1.56 -5.51
CA GLU A 74 -7.00 -1.92 -4.11
C GLU A 74 -5.68 -2.44 -3.50
N TRP A 75 -4.91 -3.22 -4.27
CA TRP A 75 -3.55 -3.61 -3.88
C TRP A 75 -2.64 -2.41 -3.73
N ASP A 76 -2.62 -1.50 -4.70
CA ASP A 76 -1.78 -0.30 -4.63
C ASP A 76 -2.09 0.53 -3.39
N ALA A 77 -3.37 0.75 -3.09
CA ALA A 77 -3.79 1.46 -1.89
C ALA A 77 -3.37 0.73 -0.60
N LEU A 78 -3.62 -0.58 -0.52
CA LEU A 78 -3.30 -1.36 0.67
C LEU A 78 -1.79 -1.40 0.93
N VAL A 79 -0.99 -1.71 -0.09
CA VAL A 79 0.47 -1.84 0.03
C VAL A 79 1.08 -0.47 0.35
N ALA A 80 0.62 0.62 -0.29
CA ALA A 80 1.10 1.96 0.02
C ALA A 80 0.88 2.31 1.50
N VAL A 81 -0.26 1.96 2.07
CA VAL A 81 -0.58 2.22 3.48
C VAL A 81 0.16 1.29 4.44
N LEU A 82 0.39 0.03 4.08
CA LEU A 82 1.13 -0.92 4.91
C LEU A 82 2.63 -0.67 4.92
N ALA A 83 3.18 -0.10 3.85
CA ALA A 83 4.62 0.01 3.65
C ALA A 83 5.40 0.61 4.84
N PRO A 84 4.94 1.68 5.53
CA PRO A 84 5.65 2.24 6.67
C PRO A 84 5.83 1.29 7.86
N GLU A 85 4.96 0.27 7.99
CA GLU A 85 5.04 -0.74 9.06
C GLU A 85 6.14 -1.77 8.81
N PHE A 86 6.52 -1.97 7.55
CA PHE A 86 7.52 -2.95 7.12
C PHE A 86 8.85 -2.30 6.76
N GLU A 87 8.81 -1.09 6.18
CA GLU A 87 9.98 -0.33 5.77
C GLU A 87 9.83 1.13 6.25
N PRO A 88 10.38 1.47 7.44
CA PRO A 88 10.26 2.80 8.04
C PRO A 88 10.76 3.94 7.15
N ARG A 89 11.72 3.68 6.25
CA ARG A 89 12.22 4.70 5.31
C ARG A 89 11.12 5.21 4.37
N ILE A 90 10.15 4.38 4.03
CA ILE A 90 8.99 4.79 3.22
C ILE A 90 8.12 5.76 4.03
N GLY A 91 7.90 5.48 5.32
CA GLY A 91 7.17 6.41 6.20
C GLY A 91 7.82 7.79 6.26
N TRP A 92 9.14 7.86 6.38
CA TRP A 92 9.87 9.14 6.35
C TRP A 92 9.76 9.85 5.00
N ALA A 93 9.77 9.11 3.90
CA ALA A 93 9.58 9.68 2.56
C ALA A 93 8.17 10.28 2.43
N TYR A 94 7.13 9.59 2.90
CA TYR A 94 5.75 10.09 2.89
C TYR A 94 5.59 11.33 3.76
N GLN A 95 6.20 11.37 4.94
CA GLN A 95 6.16 12.55 5.81
C GLN A 95 6.77 13.76 5.10
N GLN A 96 7.92 13.60 4.44
CA GLN A 96 8.57 14.66 3.66
C GLN A 96 7.69 15.13 2.50
N LEU A 97 7.09 14.19 1.75
CA LEU A 97 6.17 14.49 0.65
C LEU A 97 4.84 15.10 1.14
N GLN A 98 4.48 15.00 2.41
CA GLN A 98 3.24 15.58 2.96
C GLN A 98 3.51 16.80 3.83
N GLY A 99 4.66 17.46 3.65
CA GLY A 99 4.97 18.72 4.34
C GLY A 99 5.43 18.55 5.79
N GLY A 100 6.03 17.41 6.13
CA GLY A 100 6.57 17.12 7.47
C GLY A 100 5.52 16.67 8.49
N GLY A 101 4.43 16.06 8.02
CA GLY A 101 3.39 15.50 8.88
C GLY A 101 3.94 14.50 9.91
N ARG A 102 3.25 14.37 11.06
CA ARG A 102 3.66 13.45 12.13
C ARG A 102 3.36 11.99 11.82
N GLU A 103 2.34 11.73 11.01
CA GLU A 103 1.92 10.37 10.69
C GLU A 103 2.71 9.81 9.51
N PRO A 104 3.15 8.53 9.58
CA PRO A 104 4.00 7.93 8.56
C PRO A 104 3.20 7.43 7.35
N TRP A 105 1.87 7.40 7.43
CA TRP A 105 1.01 6.84 6.39
C TRP A 105 0.66 7.85 5.29
N PRO A 106 0.41 7.39 4.05
CA PRO A 106 0.08 8.27 2.95
C PRO A 106 -1.39 8.67 2.98
N SER A 107 -1.68 9.91 2.58
CA SER A 107 -3.03 10.33 2.22
C SER A 107 -3.42 9.79 0.83
N ARG A 108 -4.72 9.81 0.51
CA ARG A 108 -5.19 9.46 -0.84
C ARG A 108 -4.56 10.34 -1.92
N ALA A 109 -4.37 11.63 -1.65
CA ALA A 109 -3.71 12.56 -2.56
C ALA A 109 -2.25 12.14 -2.83
N LEU A 110 -1.52 11.72 -1.79
CA LEU A 110 -0.16 11.21 -1.96
C LEU A 110 -0.15 9.92 -2.79
N ILE A 111 -1.04 8.96 -2.53
CA ILE A 111 -1.11 7.72 -3.33
C ILE A 111 -1.38 8.04 -4.82
N HIS A 112 -2.29 8.99 -5.09
CA HIS A 112 -2.57 9.45 -6.45
C HIS A 112 -1.34 10.03 -7.15
N GLU A 113 -0.53 10.82 -6.42
CA GLU A 113 0.71 11.41 -6.92
C GLU A 113 1.80 10.34 -7.14
N LEU A 114 2.02 9.44 -6.18
CA LEU A 114 3.03 8.39 -6.24
C LEU A 114 2.82 7.47 -7.45
N LEU A 115 1.57 7.14 -7.75
CA LEU A 115 1.21 6.26 -8.87
C LEU A 115 1.03 7.02 -10.19
N ALA A 116 1.21 8.35 -10.19
CA ALA A 116 0.99 9.23 -11.34
C ALA A 116 -0.37 8.98 -12.03
N LEU A 117 -1.43 8.84 -11.24
CA LEU A 117 -2.75 8.42 -11.75
C LEU A 117 -3.37 9.49 -12.67
N GLU A 118 -3.97 9.02 -13.77
CA GLU A 118 -4.87 9.81 -14.58
C GLU A 118 -6.21 10.04 -13.85
N PRO A 119 -7.03 11.04 -14.25
CA PRO A 119 -8.30 11.33 -13.57
C PRO A 119 -9.25 10.14 -13.44
N SER A 120 -9.31 9.26 -14.45
CA SER A 120 -10.13 8.05 -14.44
C SER A 120 -9.65 7.02 -13.40
N GLN A 121 -8.33 6.86 -13.29
CA GLN A 121 -7.69 6.01 -12.28
C GLN A 121 -7.81 6.61 -10.88
N GLY A 122 -7.79 7.94 -10.76
CA GLY A 122 -8.05 8.64 -9.52
C GLY A 122 -9.47 8.41 -8.98
N GLU A 123 -10.47 8.31 -9.86
CA GLU A 123 -11.83 7.90 -9.48
C GLU A 123 -11.87 6.43 -9.02
N ALA A 124 -11.16 5.53 -9.71
CA ALA A 124 -11.05 4.14 -9.28
C ALA A 124 -10.44 4.03 -7.87
N LEU A 125 -9.41 4.82 -7.58
CA LEU A 125 -8.82 4.92 -6.24
C LEU A 125 -9.82 5.48 -5.20
N ARG A 126 -10.59 6.51 -5.56
CA ARG A 126 -11.66 7.03 -4.68
C ARG A 126 -12.70 5.96 -4.36
N HIS A 127 -13.14 5.20 -5.36
CA HIS A 127 -14.10 4.12 -5.17
C HIS A 127 -13.53 2.99 -4.32
N ALA A 128 -12.27 2.59 -4.53
CA ALA A 128 -11.59 1.57 -3.75
C ALA A 128 -11.45 1.93 -2.25
N LEU A 129 -11.35 3.23 -1.95
CA LEU A 129 -11.20 3.76 -0.59
C LEU A 129 -12.52 4.21 0.05
N ALA A 130 -13.65 4.07 -0.63
CA ALA A 130 -14.94 4.46 -0.09
C ALA A 130 -15.32 3.61 1.14
N PRO A 131 -16.09 4.12 2.12
CA PRO A 131 -16.46 3.38 3.33
C PRO A 131 -17.17 2.02 3.09
N GLY A 132 -17.84 1.86 1.94
CA GLY A 132 -18.50 0.63 1.53
C GLY A 132 -17.67 -0.31 0.63
N ALA A 133 -16.44 0.06 0.29
CA ALA A 133 -15.58 -0.69 -0.62
C ALA A 133 -14.92 -1.91 0.06
N THR A 134 -14.25 -2.75 -0.73
CA THR A 134 -13.63 -3.99 -0.24
C THR A 134 -12.64 -3.72 0.89
N LEU A 135 -11.78 -2.70 0.74
CA LEU A 135 -10.73 -2.38 1.72
C LEU A 135 -11.29 -2.03 3.10
N ALA A 136 -12.37 -1.25 3.14
CA ALA A 136 -13.07 -0.89 4.39
C ALA A 136 -13.90 -2.07 4.93
N ARG A 137 -14.70 -2.73 4.07
CA ARG A 137 -15.57 -3.86 4.47
C ARG A 137 -14.78 -5.05 5.01
N ARG A 138 -13.58 -5.29 4.46
CA ARG A 138 -12.68 -6.35 4.91
C ARG A 138 -11.77 -5.91 6.06
N ARG A 139 -11.96 -4.69 6.58
CA ARG A 139 -11.17 -4.13 7.68
C ARG A 139 -9.67 -4.21 7.39
N LEU A 140 -9.29 -3.82 6.18
CA LEU A 140 -7.88 -3.74 5.78
C LEU A 140 -7.34 -2.33 6.03
N LEU A 141 -8.12 -1.32 5.64
CA LEU A 141 -7.83 0.09 5.87
C LEU A 141 -8.97 0.76 6.65
N GLN A 142 -8.63 1.78 7.43
CA GLN A 142 -9.60 2.67 8.05
C GLN A 142 -10.14 3.65 7.00
N PRO A 143 -11.45 3.96 7.01
CA PRO A 143 -12.00 4.99 6.15
C PRO A 143 -11.43 6.35 6.56
N ALA A 144 -11.06 7.18 5.58
CA ALA A 144 -10.68 8.58 5.78
C ALA A 144 -11.83 9.48 5.34
N ASP A 145 -12.04 10.58 6.06
CA ASP A 145 -13.14 11.51 5.80
C ASP A 145 -12.86 12.42 4.59
N ASP A 146 -11.59 12.68 4.28
CA ASP A 146 -11.17 13.50 3.15
C ASP A 146 -9.93 12.94 2.42
N GLY A 147 -9.54 13.58 1.31
CA GLY A 147 -8.44 13.12 0.46
C GLY A 147 -7.03 13.42 0.97
N TRP A 148 -6.91 14.26 2.00
CA TRP A 148 -5.64 14.78 2.53
C TRP A 148 -5.29 14.17 3.88
N GLN A 149 -6.26 13.59 4.58
CA GLN A 149 -6.02 12.80 5.78
C GLN A 149 -5.21 11.55 5.45
N PRO A 150 -4.21 11.19 6.29
CA PRO A 150 -3.50 9.92 6.18
C PRO A 150 -4.46 8.74 6.26
N LEU A 151 -4.30 7.79 5.35
CA LEU A 151 -5.00 6.52 5.39
C LEU A 151 -4.26 5.58 6.32
N GLN A 152 -4.95 4.98 7.28
CA GLN A 152 -4.33 4.09 8.26
C GLN A 152 -4.72 2.63 8.01
N PRO A 153 -3.81 1.68 8.27
CA PRO A 153 -4.20 0.27 8.30
C PRO A 153 -5.17 0.01 9.46
N ASP A 154 -6.08 -0.94 9.30
CA ASP A 154 -6.94 -1.37 10.41
C ASP A 154 -6.08 -2.06 11.49
N ALA A 155 -6.34 -1.74 12.76
CA ALA A 155 -5.58 -2.32 13.88
C ALA A 155 -5.66 -3.85 13.94
N ALA A 156 -6.78 -4.46 13.51
CA ALA A 156 -6.93 -5.91 13.43
C ALA A 156 -6.06 -6.51 12.32
N LEU A 157 -5.89 -5.80 11.21
CA LEU A 157 -4.93 -6.18 10.18
C LEU A 157 -3.52 -6.14 10.76
N LEU A 158 -3.09 -5.01 11.35
CA LEU A 158 -1.75 -4.90 11.95
C LEU A 158 -1.47 -5.99 13.00
N ALA A 159 -2.44 -6.27 13.88
CA ALA A 159 -2.31 -7.32 14.87
C ALA A 159 -2.09 -8.69 14.19
N ARG A 160 -2.86 -9.00 13.13
CA ARG A 160 -2.67 -10.20 12.31
C ARG A 160 -1.28 -10.23 11.63
N LEU A 161 -0.80 -9.11 11.12
CA LEU A 161 0.53 -9.00 10.49
C LEU A 161 1.65 -9.19 11.52
N GLY A 162 1.48 -8.70 12.74
CA GLY A 162 2.42 -8.84 13.86
C GLY A 162 2.38 -10.20 14.55
N GLY A 163 1.54 -11.15 14.10
CA GLY A 163 1.38 -12.46 14.72
C GLY A 163 0.55 -12.47 16.01
N HIS A 164 -0.12 -11.35 16.34
CA HIS A 164 -1.00 -11.20 17.49
C HIS A 164 -2.46 -11.32 17.03
N HIS A 165 -3.08 -12.48 17.21
CA HIS A 165 -4.52 -12.61 16.97
C HIS A 165 -5.30 -11.90 18.08
N ARG A 166 -5.99 -10.80 17.73
CA ARG A 166 -7.10 -10.30 18.54
C ARG A 166 -8.38 -10.94 17.99
N PRO A 167 -9.14 -11.71 18.78
CA PRO A 167 -10.43 -12.22 18.32
C PRO A 167 -11.33 -11.04 17.95
N LEU A 168 -11.96 -11.08 16.77
CA LEU A 168 -13.00 -10.13 16.40
C LEU A 168 -14.10 -10.17 17.47
N PRO A 169 -14.59 -9.02 17.97
CA PRO A 169 -15.76 -9.02 18.84
C PRO A 169 -16.95 -9.62 18.06
N PRO A 170 -17.82 -10.40 18.72
CA PRO A 170 -19.00 -10.98 18.08
C PRO A 170 -19.96 -9.88 17.59
N PRO A 171 -20.83 -10.20 16.60
CA PRO A 171 -21.80 -9.27 16.02
C PRO A 171 -22.82 -8.73 17.03
#